data_AF-A0A060NFG4-F1
#
_entry.id   AF-A0A060NFG4-F1
#
_cell.length_a   1.000
_cell.length_b   1.000
_cell.length_c   1.000
_cell.angle_alpha   90.00
_cell.angle_beta   90.00
_cell.angle_gamma   90.00
#
_symmetry.space_group_name_H-M   'P 1'
#
loop_
_entity.id
_entity.type
_entity.pdbx_description
1 polymer ?
#
loop_
_entity_poly.entity_id
_entity_poly.type
_entity_poly.pdbx_seq_one_letter_code
_entity_poly.pdbx_strand_id
1 'polypeptide(L)'
;MAKEDFLEDKRTQQAVIMSLIVIGEAATKVMDGYAEFTRAHAAVPWRSMRNMRNRMAHGYFEINLDVVWDTTQEWLPVLLKQLAVLRPDADDEDPHSGRMDP
;
A
#
# COMPACT_ATOMS: atom_id res chain seq x y z
N MET A 1 16.87 5.20 10.71
CA MET A 1 17.32 6.14 9.66
C MET A 1 16.68 7.47 9.98
N ALA A 2 17.46 8.54 10.09
CA ALA A 2 16.91 9.88 10.20
C ALA A 2 16.41 10.35 8.82
N LYS A 3 15.63 11.43 8.77
CA LYS A 3 15.11 11.96 7.51
C LYS A 3 16.25 12.44 6.61
N GLU A 4 17.27 13.04 7.20
CA GLU A 4 18.47 13.54 6.53
C GLU A 4 19.23 12.40 5.85
N ASP A 5 19.43 11.27 6.54
CA ASP A 5 20.06 10.07 5.97
C ASP A 5 19.28 9.55 4.76
N PHE A 6 17.94 9.57 4.84
CA PHE A 6 17.08 9.15 3.73
C PHE A 6 17.19 10.08 2.52
N LEU A 7 17.27 11.39 2.73
CA LEU A 7 17.40 12.38 1.66
C LEU A 7 18.76 12.30 0.93
N GLU A 8 19.79 11.75 1.56
CA GLU A 8 21.10 11.51 0.95
C GLU A 8 21.19 10.13 0.26
N ASP A 9 20.40 9.14 0.69
CA ASP A 9 20.40 7.79 0.14
C ASP A 9 19.41 7.60 -1.04
N LYS A 10 19.89 7.94 -2.25
CA LYS A 10 19.11 7.75 -3.50
C LYS A 10 18.65 6.32 -3.74
N ARG A 11 19.42 5.31 -3.33
CA ARG A 11 19.06 3.91 -3.52
C ARG A 11 17.86 3.58 -2.64
N THR A 12 17.88 3.99 -1.38
CA THR A 12 16.75 3.80 -0.47
C THR A 12 15.52 4.57 -0.95
N GLN A 13 15.68 5.81 -1.42
CA GLN A 13 14.57 6.57 -2.02
C GLN A 13 13.90 5.81 -3.17
N GLN A 14 14.69 5.33 -4.13
CA GLN A 14 14.18 4.57 -5.28
C GLN A 14 13.46 3.30 -4.84
N ALA A 15 14.03 2.55 -3.89
CA ALA A 15 13.40 1.35 -3.36
C ALA A 15 12.05 1.65 -2.70
N VAL A 16 11.98 2.69 -1.85
CA VAL A 16 10.75 3.10 -1.17
C VAL A 16 9.69 3.56 -2.17
N ILE A 17 10.05 4.41 -3.14
CA ILE A 17 9.12 4.87 -4.18
C ILE A 17 8.54 3.68 -4.95
N MET A 18 9.38 2.73 -5.35
CA MET A 18 8.92 1.53 -6.05
C MET A 18 7.98 0.68 -5.17
N SER A 19 8.29 0.51 -3.89
CA SER A 19 7.40 -0.19 -2.95
C SER A 19 6.02 0.50 -2.84
N LEU A 20 5.97 1.83 -2.75
CA LEU A 20 4.71 2.58 -2.69
C LEU A 20 3.89 2.42 -3.98
N ILE A 21 4.55 2.40 -5.14
CA ILE A 21 3.89 2.13 -6.43
C ILE A 21 3.26 0.73 -6.43
N VAL A 22 4.00 -0.29 -5.98
CA VAL A 22 3.50 -1.67 -5.90
C VAL A 22 2.30 -1.78 -4.96
N ILE A 23 2.31 -1.09 -3.81
CA ILE A 23 1.18 -1.05 -2.89
C ILE A 23 -0.06 -0.47 -3.57
N GLY A 24 0.06 0.65 -4.28
CA GLY A 24 -1.09 1.25 -4.97
C GLY A 24 -1.60 0.42 -6.15
N GLU A 25 -0.73 -0.31 -6.84
CA GLU A 25 -1.11 -1.28 -7.87
C GLU A 25 -1.90 -2.45 -7.27
N ALA A 26 -1.41 -3.01 -6.15
CA ALA A 26 -2.11 -4.07 -5.44
C ALA A 26 -3.49 -3.62 -4.95
N ALA A 27 -3.59 -2.43 -4.35
CA ALA A 27 -4.86 -1.85 -3.93
C ALA A 27 -5.84 -1.68 -5.10
N THR A 28 -5.35 -1.29 -6.28
CA THR A 28 -6.18 -1.17 -7.49
C THR A 28 -6.75 -2.52 -7.89
N LYS A 29 -5.93 -3.57 -7.92
CA LYS A 29 -6.38 -4.93 -8.24
C LYS A 29 -7.42 -5.45 -7.24
N VAL A 30 -7.25 -5.17 -5.95
CA VAL A 30 -8.24 -5.55 -4.92
C VAL A 30 -9.56 -4.82 -5.13
N MET A 31 -9.55 -3.52 -5.41
CA MET A 31 -10.78 -2.77 -5.70
C MET A 31 -11.50 -3.28 -6.95
N ASP A 32 -10.76 -3.62 -8.00
CA ASP A 32 -11.33 -4.06 -9.27
C ASP A 32 -11.83 -5.52 -9.21
N GLY A 33 -11.14 -6.39 -8.46
CA GLY A 33 -11.47 -7.82 -8.34
C GLY A 33 -12.43 -8.17 -7.20
N TYR A 34 -12.43 -7.38 -6.11
CA TYR A 34 -13.14 -7.67 -4.86
C TYR A 34 -13.92 -6.44 -4.39
N ALA A 35 -14.80 -5.94 -5.26
CA ALA A 35 -15.56 -4.72 -5.01
C ALA A 35 -16.46 -4.80 -3.77
N GLU A 36 -17.01 -5.97 -3.43
CA GLU A 36 -17.82 -6.15 -2.20
C GLU A 36 -16.95 -6.01 -0.94
N PHE A 37 -15.83 -6.74 -0.89
CA PHE A 37 -14.87 -6.68 0.19
C PHE A 37 -14.37 -5.25 0.46
N THR A 38 -13.98 -4.53 -0.59
CA THR A 38 -13.52 -3.14 -0.41
C THR A 38 -14.61 -2.18 0.06
N ARG A 39 -15.90 -2.44 -0.25
CA ARG A 39 -17.03 -1.68 0.29
C ARG A 39 -17.31 -2.02 1.74
N ALA A 40 -17.23 -3.29 2.12
CA ALA A 40 -17.35 -3.73 3.51
C ALA A 40 -16.22 -3.13 4.39
N HIS A 41 -15.03 -2.98 3.83
CA HIS A 41 -13.84 -2.45 4.50
C HIS A 41 -13.46 -1.03 4.04
N ALA A 42 -14.44 -0.13 3.98
CA ALA A 42 -14.24 1.26 3.53
C ALA A 42 -13.33 2.12 4.44
N ALA A 43 -13.04 1.65 5.66
CA ALA A 43 -12.09 2.30 6.57
C ALA A 43 -10.64 2.24 6.05
N VAL A 44 -10.34 1.27 5.19
CA VAL A 44 -9.03 1.14 4.56
C VAL A 44 -8.98 2.10 3.36
N PRO A 45 -7.93 2.92 3.23
CA PRO A 45 -7.90 4.01 2.26
C PRO A 45 -7.53 3.54 0.83
N TRP A 46 -8.25 2.55 0.28
CA TRP A 46 -7.96 1.90 -1.01
C TRP A 46 -7.74 2.90 -2.16
N ARG A 47 -8.63 3.88 -2.29
CA ARG A 47 -8.54 4.92 -3.33
C ARG A 47 -7.31 5.80 -3.15
N SER A 48 -6.94 6.12 -1.91
CA SER A 48 -5.73 6.90 -1.63
C SER A 48 -4.47 6.15 -2.04
N MET A 49 -4.42 4.83 -1.85
CA MET A 49 -3.30 3.99 -2.31
C MET A 49 -3.16 4.02 -3.83
N ARG A 50 -4.26 3.90 -4.57
CA ARG A 50 -4.29 4.04 -6.03
C ARG A 50 -3.83 5.42 -6.49
N ASN A 51 -4.33 6.47 -5.84
CA ASN A 51 -3.95 7.86 -6.15
C ASN A 51 -2.46 8.12 -5.89
N MET A 52 -1.91 7.55 -4.81
CA MET A 52 -0.49 7.62 -4.50
C MET A 52 0.35 6.99 -5.62
N ARG A 53 -0.03 5.80 -6.13
CA ARG A 53 0.65 5.18 -7.28
C ARG A 53 0.62 6.09 -8.50
N ASN A 54 -0.51 6.73 -8.81
CA ASN A 54 -0.58 7.67 -9.93
C ASN A 54 0.36 8.86 -9.73
N ARG A 55 0.42 9.42 -8.52
CA ARG A 55 1.33 10.53 -8.20
C ARG A 55 2.80 10.13 -8.33
N MET A 56 3.19 8.94 -7.86
CA MET A 56 4.58 8.47 -7.94
C MET A 56 4.98 8.02 -9.36
N ALA A 57 4.02 7.53 -10.16
CA ALA A 57 4.27 7.13 -11.55
C ALA A 57 4.39 8.32 -12.51
N HIS A 58 3.76 9.46 -12.21
CA HIS A 58 3.68 10.60 -13.12
C HIS A 58 4.79 11.65 -13.01
N GLY A 59 5.84 11.46 -12.19
CA GLY A 59 6.95 12.41 -12.22
C GLY A 59 8.15 12.06 -11.33
N TYR A 60 9.03 11.17 -11.78
CA TYR A 60 10.31 10.86 -11.11
C TYR A 60 11.18 12.11 -10.81
N PHE A 61 11.02 13.19 -11.58
CA PHE A 61 11.72 14.47 -11.36
C PHE A 61 10.99 15.45 -10.42
N GLU A 62 9.70 15.22 -10.12
CA GLU A 62 8.87 16.10 -9.28
C GLU A 62 8.38 15.43 -8.00
N ILE A 63 8.81 14.19 -7.71
CA ILE A 63 8.49 13.51 -6.45
C ILE A 63 9.12 14.30 -5.31
N ASN A 64 8.25 14.89 -4.49
CA ASN A 64 8.65 15.50 -3.24
C ASN A 64 9.06 14.39 -2.25
N LEU A 65 10.36 14.27 -1.96
CA LEU A 65 10.91 13.26 -1.07
C LEU A 65 10.49 13.45 0.40
N ASP A 66 10.13 14.67 0.82
CA ASP A 66 9.52 14.88 2.13
C ASP A 66 8.18 14.17 2.22
N VAL A 67 7.35 14.26 1.17
CA VAL A 67 6.07 13.56 1.12
C VAL A 67 6.26 12.04 1.12
N VAL A 68 7.28 11.52 0.42
CA VAL A 68 7.61 10.09 0.45
C VAL A 68 8.00 9.64 1.85
N TRP A 69 8.85 10.43 2.52
CA TRP A 69 9.28 10.16 3.88
C TRP A 69 8.10 10.15 4.84
N ASP A 70 7.29 11.20 4.85
CA ASP A 70 6.14 11.35 5.75
C ASP A 70 5.12 10.23 5.51
N THR A 71 4.87 9.87 4.24
CA THR A 71 4.01 8.72 3.88
C THR A 71 4.54 7.41 4.47
N THR A 72 5.85 7.21 4.43
CA THR A 72 6.49 5.99 4.94
C THR A 72 6.45 5.93 6.47
N GLN A 73 6.63 7.08 7.15
CA GLN A 73 6.68 7.13 8.61
C GLN A 73 5.30 7.18 9.28
N GLU A 74 4.33 7.88 8.67
CA GLU A 74 3.04 8.13 9.32
C GLU A 74 1.94 7.23 8.75
N TRP A 75 1.85 7.15 7.43
CA TRP A 75 0.72 6.49 6.77
C TRP A 75 0.91 4.98 6.69
N LEU A 76 2.13 4.50 6.38
CA LEU A 76 2.39 3.07 6.22
C LEU A 76 2.15 2.25 7.51
N PRO A 77 2.56 2.70 8.71
CA PRO A 77 2.26 1.96 9.94
C PRO A 77 0.76 1.90 10.27
N VAL A 78 0.00 2.94 9.92
CA VAL A 78 -1.45 2.97 10.07
C VAL A 78 -2.09 1.98 9.11
N LEU A 79 -1.68 1.97 7.84
CA LEU A 79 -2.17 1.01 6.84
C LEU A 79 -1.92 -0.43 7.30
N LEU A 80 -0.71 -0.74 7.80
CA LEU A 80 -0.38 -2.09 8.28
C LEU A 80 -1.34 -2.55 9.39
N LYS A 81 -1.68 -1.66 10.34
CA LYS A 81 -2.67 -1.96 11.39
C LYS A 81 -4.06 -2.19 10.81
N GLN A 82 -4.48 -1.37 9.85
CA GLN A 82 -5.77 -1.54 9.18
C GLN A 82 -5.86 -2.87 8.44
N LEU A 83 -4.82 -3.24 7.67
CA LEU A 83 -4.76 -4.49 6.92
C LEU A 83 -4.70 -5.72 7.84
N ALA A 84 -4.00 -5.64 8.97
CA ALA A 84 -3.92 -6.74 9.93
C ALA A 84 -5.30 -7.16 10.49
N VAL A 85 -6.23 -6.20 10.60
CA VAL A 85 -7.61 -6.47 11.04
C VAL A 85 -8.43 -7.19 9.97
N LEU A 86 -8.08 -7.03 8.69
CA LEU A 86 -8.82 -7.64 7.57
C LEU A 86 -8.45 -9.10 7.31
N ARG A 87 -7.29 -9.55 7.82
CA ARG A 87 -6.75 -10.88 7.50
C ARG A 87 -7.73 -12.03 7.78
N PRO A 88 -8.47 -12.05 8.92
CA PRO A 88 -9.45 -13.11 9.18
C PRO A 88 -10.57 -13.16 8.13
N ASP A 89 -11.13 -12.00 7.76
CA ASP A 89 -12.24 -11.92 6.80
C ASP A 89 -11.77 -12.31 5.38
N ALA A 90 -10.50 -12.04 5.04
CA ALA A 90 -9.89 -12.46 3.78
C ALA A 90 -9.66 -13.97 3.69
N ASP A 91 -9.36 -14.63 4.81
CA ASP A 91 -9.15 -16.09 4.87
C ASP A 91 -10.49 -16.87 4.80
N ASP A 92 -11.58 -16.26 5.26
CA ASP A 92 -12.94 -16.82 5.22
C ASP A 92 -13.60 -16.70 3.84
N GLU A 93 -13.26 -15.68 3.05
CA GLU A 93 -13.77 -15.48 1.69
C GLU A 93 -12.99 -16.23 0.60
N ASP A 94 -11.89 -16.94 0.93
CA ASP A 94 -11.15 -17.74 -0.05
C ASP A 94 -11.88 -19.08 -0.33
N PRO A 95 -12.50 -19.25 -1.52
CA PRO A 95 -13.19 -20.49 -1.89
C PRO A 95 -12.24 -21.70 -2.01
N HIS A 96 -10.92 -21.50 -1.91
CA HIS A 96 -9.89 -22.53 -1.92
C HIS A 96 -9.30 -22.85 -0.54
N SER A 97 -9.68 -22.12 0.52
CA SER A 97 -9.19 -22.32 1.90
C SER A 97 -9.53 -23.71 2.48
N GLY A 98 -10.54 -24.39 1.93
CA GLY A 98 -10.96 -25.74 2.38
C GLY A 98 -10.23 -26.93 1.76
N ARG A 99 -9.14 -26.74 0.99
CA ARG A 99 -8.44 -27.85 0.31
C ARG A 99 -7.00 -28.03 0.80
N MET A 100 -6.85 -28.19 2.10
CA MET A 100 -5.67 -28.86 2.66
C MET A 100 -6.13 -29.76 3.80
N ASP A 101 -6.17 -31.07 3.51
CA ASP A 101 -5.71 -32.17 4.37
C ASP A 101 -6.39 -33.50 3.99
N PRO A 102 -5.72 -34.66 4.06
CA PRO A 102 -4.28 -34.96 3.96
C PRO A 102 -3.89 -35.72 2.67
#